data_AF-A0A7J6QJD2-F1
#
_entry.id   AF-A0A7J6QJD2-F1
#
_cell.length_a   1.000
_cell.length_b   1.000
_cell.length_c   1.000
_cell.angle_alpha   90.00
_cell.angle_beta   90.00
_cell.angle_gamma   90.00
#
_symmetry.space_group_name_H-M   'P 1'
#
loop_
_entity.id
_entity.type
_entity.pdbx_description
1 polymer ?
#
loop_
_entity_poly.entity_id
_entity_poly.type
_entity_poly.pdbx_seq_one_letter_code
_entity_poly.pdbx_strand_id
1 'polypeptide(L)'
;WKGLKHDRSYCIVVPVEESQQGARGEYRALSQAKTPRMSLIHPSLPSSGGITLSFMEDVEQPSTIHVPLLTDSRRITIVLWGNTAMGIDQGDPVAEWLSGHLGIPGTRLLKSVDDDELTRSLAVAQDSAEAHGLDFHYIRPLDVMSRASAHQLISRVPVDVGRSMDCRRFRSNIILDGCPPFAEEKYATLQFQDNP
;
A
#
# COMPACT_ATOMS: atom_id res chain seq x y z
N TRP A 1 -12.16 -7.55 10.48
CA TRP A 1 -10.82 -8.03 10.03
C TRP A 1 -10.48 -7.36 8.70
N LYS A 2 -9.25 -6.86 8.54
CA LYS A 2 -8.82 -6.03 7.38
C LYS A 2 -7.63 -6.63 6.58
N GLY A 3 -7.32 -7.91 6.78
CA GLY A 3 -6.16 -8.57 6.15
C GLY A 3 -5.01 -8.82 7.14
N LEU A 4 -3.78 -8.90 6.63
CA LEU A 4 -2.58 -9.11 7.44
C LEU A 4 -2.25 -7.86 8.28
N LYS A 5 -1.70 -8.07 9.48
CA LYS A 5 -1.30 -6.98 10.37
C LYS A 5 -0.35 -6.02 9.64
N HIS A 6 -0.67 -4.73 9.67
CA HIS A 6 0.05 -3.63 9.03
C HIS A 6 0.00 -3.55 7.50
N ASP A 7 -0.59 -4.53 6.81
CA ASP A 7 -0.63 -4.51 5.35
C ASP A 7 -1.45 -3.33 4.83
N ARG A 8 -0.85 -2.59 3.88
CA ARG A 8 -1.41 -1.37 3.27
C ARG A 8 -2.01 -0.38 4.28
N SER A 9 -1.46 -0.37 5.49
CA SER A 9 -1.90 0.50 6.58
C SER A 9 -1.27 1.90 6.50
N TYR A 10 -0.30 2.12 5.61
CA TYR A 10 0.28 3.44 5.34
C TYR A 10 0.01 3.87 3.90
N CYS A 11 -0.15 5.17 3.69
CA CYS A 11 -0.36 5.76 2.36
C CYS A 11 0.39 7.08 2.23
N ILE A 12 1.12 7.25 1.13
CA ILE A 12 1.72 8.53 0.76
C ILE A 12 0.68 9.30 -0.05
N VAL A 13 0.40 10.53 0.38
CA VAL A 13 -0.64 11.38 -0.22
C VAL A 13 -0.09 12.74 -0.61
N VAL A 14 -0.74 13.38 -1.58
CA VAL A 14 -0.39 14.71 -2.09
C VAL A 14 -1.63 15.59 -2.14
N PRO A 15 -1.49 16.93 -2.07
CA PRO A 15 -2.64 17.82 -2.11
C PRO A 15 -3.44 17.63 -3.40
N VAL A 16 -4.76 17.81 -3.31
CA VAL A 16 -5.59 17.88 -4.52
C VAL A 16 -5.41 19.26 -5.16
N GLU A 17 -5.10 19.30 -6.46
CA GLU A 17 -4.98 20.56 -7.21
C GLU A 17 -6.34 21.26 -7.32
N GLU A 18 -6.35 22.60 -7.30
CA GLU A 18 -7.59 23.41 -7.36
C GLU A 18 -8.47 23.09 -8.58
N SER A 19 -7.87 22.69 -9.71
CA SER A 19 -8.61 22.30 -10.91
C SER A 19 -9.41 20.99 -10.77
N GLN A 20 -9.28 20.27 -9.64
CA GLN A 20 -10.11 19.12 -9.27
C GLN A 20 -11.19 19.50 -8.24
N GLN A 21 -11.64 20.75 -8.26
CA GLN A 21 -12.79 21.24 -7.50
C GLN A 21 -14.02 20.35 -7.72
N GLY A 22 -14.39 19.63 -6.65
CA GLY A 22 -15.37 18.53 -6.65
C GLY A 22 -14.88 17.27 -5.91
N ALA A 23 -13.58 17.16 -5.66
CA ALA A 23 -13.01 16.09 -4.85
C ALA A 23 -13.46 16.19 -3.38
N ARG A 24 -13.94 15.08 -2.81
CA ARG A 24 -14.41 14.98 -1.41
C ARG A 24 -13.27 14.90 -0.37
N GLY A 25 -12.04 15.32 -0.70
CA GLY A 25 -10.88 15.17 0.17
C GLY A 25 -9.79 16.20 -0.13
N GLU A 26 -9.05 16.56 0.90
CA GLU A 26 -7.96 17.56 0.84
C GLU A 26 -6.71 17.01 0.13
N TYR A 27 -6.52 15.69 0.18
CA TYR A 27 -5.40 15.00 -0.42
C TYR A 27 -5.89 13.84 -1.30
N ARG A 28 -5.02 13.35 -2.18
CA ARG A 28 -5.20 12.12 -2.95
C ARG A 28 -4.04 11.17 -2.72
N ALA A 29 -4.31 9.88 -2.77
CA ALA A 29 -3.25 8.88 -2.72
C ALA A 29 -2.31 9.01 -3.93
N LEU A 30 -1.01 8.92 -3.68
CA LEU A 30 0.02 8.86 -4.71
C LEU A 30 0.27 7.39 -5.08
N SER A 31 0.56 7.11 -6.35
CA SER A 31 0.81 5.75 -6.82
C SER A 31 2.12 5.65 -7.58
N GLN A 32 2.80 4.50 -7.44
CA GLN A 32 4.05 4.23 -8.17
C GLN A 32 3.87 4.24 -9.69
N ALA A 33 2.65 3.96 -10.20
CA ALA A 33 2.36 4.02 -11.64
C ALA A 33 2.42 5.45 -12.20
N LYS A 34 1.97 6.45 -11.43
CA LYS A 34 2.05 7.87 -11.82
C LYS A 34 3.34 8.54 -11.34
N THR A 35 3.97 8.01 -10.31
CA THR A 35 5.19 8.55 -9.72
C THR A 35 6.21 7.41 -9.49
N PRO A 36 6.93 6.97 -10.54
CA PRO A 36 7.88 5.86 -10.43
C PRO A 36 8.98 6.06 -9.38
N ARG A 37 9.33 7.31 -9.07
CA ARG A 37 10.30 7.69 -8.02
C ARG A 37 9.92 7.17 -6.63
N MET A 38 8.62 6.96 -6.35
CA MET A 38 8.17 6.29 -5.12
C MET A 38 8.71 4.87 -4.95
N SER A 39 9.15 4.21 -6.04
CA SER A 39 9.76 2.87 -5.95
C SER A 39 11.13 2.85 -5.27
N LEU A 40 11.73 4.03 -5.04
CA LEU A 40 12.96 4.20 -4.28
C LEU A 40 12.72 4.34 -2.77
N ILE A 41 11.47 4.40 -2.31
CA ILE A 41 11.13 4.44 -0.89
C ILE A 41 10.95 3.02 -0.37
N HIS A 42 11.77 2.64 0.59
CA HIS A 42 11.80 1.33 1.23
C HIS A 42 11.42 1.48 2.71
N PRO A 43 10.22 1.02 3.11
CA PRO A 43 9.82 1.01 4.51
C PRO A 43 10.42 -0.18 5.26
N SER A 44 10.73 0.01 6.55
CA SER A 44 10.91 -1.09 7.50
C SER A 44 9.58 -1.75 7.83
N LEU A 45 9.61 -2.91 8.50
CA LEU A 45 8.42 -3.43 9.15
C LEU A 45 7.95 -2.44 10.24
N PRO A 46 6.65 -2.12 10.32
CA PRO A 46 6.12 -1.30 11.39
C PRO A 46 6.29 -1.95 12.77
N SER A 47 6.54 -1.13 13.78
CA SER A 47 6.64 -1.52 15.18
C SER A 47 5.81 -0.59 16.07
N SER A 48 5.78 -0.84 17.38
CA SER A 48 5.19 0.10 18.35
C SER A 48 5.91 1.45 18.36
N GLY A 49 7.18 1.50 17.99
CA GLY A 49 7.96 2.73 17.86
C GLY A 49 7.73 3.48 16.54
N GLY A 50 6.96 2.92 15.60
CA GLY A 50 6.76 3.49 14.27
C GLY A 50 7.50 2.75 13.17
N ILE A 51 7.87 3.47 12.12
CA ILE A 51 8.42 2.94 10.88
C ILE A 51 9.64 3.76 10.44
N THR A 52 10.64 3.11 9.85
CA THR A 52 11.75 3.80 9.20
C THR A 52 11.56 3.76 7.69
N LEU A 53 11.70 4.89 7.03
CA LEU A 53 11.71 4.99 5.57
C LEU A 53 13.13 5.24 5.09
N SER A 54 13.54 4.52 4.05
CA SER A 54 14.82 4.71 3.36
C SER A 54 14.56 5.11 1.90
N PHE A 55 15.26 6.12 1.41
CA PHE A 55 15.26 6.51 -0.01
C PHE A 55 16.55 6.03 -0.68
N MET A 56 16.42 5.09 -1.61
CA MET A 56 17.52 4.32 -2.20
C MET A 56 17.95 4.88 -3.57
N GLU A 57 18.16 6.19 -3.67
CA GLU A 57 18.72 6.81 -4.89
C GLU A 57 20.23 6.56 -4.98
N ASP A 58 20.95 6.79 -3.89
CA ASP A 58 22.30 6.29 -3.68
C ASP A 58 22.22 5.05 -2.76
N VAL A 59 22.64 3.90 -3.29
CA VAL A 59 22.58 2.62 -2.55
C VAL A 59 23.64 2.57 -1.44
N GLU A 60 24.76 3.27 -1.61
CA GLU A 60 25.84 3.32 -0.61
C GLU A 60 25.50 4.26 0.54
N GLN A 61 24.73 5.32 0.26
CA GLN A 61 24.34 6.33 1.24
C GLN A 61 22.84 6.65 1.16
N PRO A 62 21.96 5.72 1.56
CA PRO A 62 20.52 5.97 1.53
C PRO A 62 20.14 7.05 2.54
N SER A 63 19.29 7.99 2.11
CA SER A 63 18.65 8.92 3.05
C SER A 63 17.62 8.15 3.88
N THR A 64 17.63 8.31 5.20
CA THR A 64 16.70 7.60 6.09
C THR A 64 16.00 8.57 7.03
N ILE A 65 14.77 8.23 7.41
CA ILE A 65 14.00 8.93 8.43
C ILE A 65 13.25 7.94 9.29
N HIS A 66 13.37 8.08 10.62
CA HIS A 66 12.50 7.40 11.56
C HIS A 66 11.21 8.21 11.75
N VAL A 67 10.08 7.57 11.55
CA VAL A 67 8.75 8.15 11.67
C VAL A 67 8.08 7.53 12.89
N PRO A 68 7.94 8.28 14.01
CA PRO A 68 7.25 7.77 15.18
C PRO A 68 5.78 7.52 14.84
N LEU A 69 5.20 6.46 15.43
CA LEU A 69 3.78 6.18 15.23
C LEU A 69 2.94 7.25 15.94
N LEU A 70 2.27 8.09 15.16
CA LEU A 70 1.30 9.04 15.69
C LEU A 70 -0.10 8.42 15.63
N THR A 71 -0.76 8.33 16.79
CA THR A 71 -2.15 7.83 16.91
C THR A 71 -3.17 8.94 17.17
N ASP A 72 -2.73 10.08 17.70
CA ASP A 72 -3.57 11.22 18.06
C ASP A 72 -3.07 12.50 17.38
N SER A 73 -3.05 12.46 16.05
CA SER A 73 -2.63 13.58 15.19
C SER A 73 -3.78 13.93 14.23
N ARG A 74 -3.56 14.97 13.42
CA ARG A 74 -4.54 15.46 12.45
C ARG A 74 -5.05 14.31 11.58
N ARG A 75 -6.37 14.13 11.57
CA ARG A 75 -7.04 13.23 10.62
C ARG A 75 -7.21 13.93 9.28
N ILE A 76 -6.90 13.23 8.19
CA ILE A 76 -6.97 13.75 6.83
C ILE A 76 -7.86 12.84 5.98
N THR A 77 -8.87 13.45 5.36
CA THR A 77 -9.71 12.78 4.35
C THR A 77 -9.01 12.81 3.01
N ILE A 78 -8.88 11.63 2.39
CA ILE A 78 -8.20 11.44 1.12
C ILE A 78 -9.12 10.83 0.07
N VAL A 79 -8.85 11.16 -1.20
CA VAL A 79 -9.43 10.44 -2.33
C VAL A 79 -8.54 9.25 -2.68
N LEU A 80 -9.17 8.08 -2.73
CA LEU A 80 -8.54 6.79 -2.96
C LEU A 80 -9.38 6.00 -3.97
N TRP A 81 -8.92 5.96 -5.23
CA TRP A 81 -9.58 5.27 -6.35
C TRP A 81 -11.09 5.58 -6.48
N GLY A 82 -11.42 6.87 -6.54
CA GLY A 82 -12.80 7.35 -6.66
C GLY A 82 -13.63 7.26 -5.38
N ASN A 83 -13.07 6.75 -4.29
CA ASN A 83 -13.70 6.69 -2.96
C ASN A 83 -12.99 7.65 -2.00
N THR A 84 -13.58 7.85 -0.82
CA THR A 84 -12.92 8.54 0.30
C THR A 84 -12.39 7.55 1.33
N ALA A 85 -11.25 7.87 1.92
CA ALA A 85 -10.70 7.19 3.09
C ALA A 85 -10.14 8.24 4.05
N MET A 86 -9.89 7.86 5.30
CA MET A 86 -9.26 8.75 6.28
C MET A 86 -7.97 8.12 6.82
N GLY A 87 -7.00 8.95 7.18
CA GLY A 87 -5.79 8.53 7.86
C GLY A 87 -5.30 9.57 8.87
N ILE A 88 -4.51 9.12 9.83
CA ILE A 88 -3.79 9.97 10.78
C ILE A 88 -2.48 10.40 10.14
N ASP A 89 -2.29 11.71 10.05
CA ASP A 89 -1.06 12.33 9.61
C ASP A 89 0.12 11.99 10.53
N GLN A 90 1.21 11.48 9.94
CA GLN A 90 2.41 11.07 10.66
C GLN A 90 3.43 12.22 10.85
N GLY A 91 3.04 13.45 10.54
CA GLY A 91 3.69 14.67 10.99
C GLY A 91 4.61 15.33 9.96
N ASP A 92 5.04 16.54 10.29
CA ASP A 92 5.80 17.41 9.38
C ASP A 92 7.18 16.87 9.01
N PRO A 93 7.97 16.23 9.90
CA PRO A 93 9.29 15.72 9.52
C PRO A 93 9.26 14.73 8.36
N VAL A 94 8.30 13.79 8.36
CA VAL A 94 8.14 12.85 7.24
C VAL A 94 7.53 13.51 6.01
N ALA A 95 6.67 14.51 6.20
CA ALA A 95 6.10 15.27 5.09
C ALA A 95 7.16 16.07 4.32
N GLU A 96 8.06 16.75 5.04
CA GLU A 96 9.19 17.48 4.45
C GLU A 96 10.15 16.52 3.73
N TRP A 97 10.51 15.42 4.39
CA TRP A 97 11.38 14.39 3.82
C TRP A 97 10.80 13.80 2.53
N LEU A 98 9.52 13.44 2.53
CA LEU A 98 8.83 12.92 1.34
C LEU A 98 8.71 13.97 0.24
N SER A 99 8.35 15.20 0.59
CA SER A 99 8.20 16.29 -0.38
C SER A 99 9.52 16.60 -1.09
N GLY A 100 10.63 16.61 -0.34
CA GLY A 100 11.97 16.81 -0.90
C GLY A 100 12.39 15.68 -1.83
N HIS A 101 12.27 14.42 -1.40
CA HIS A 101 12.70 13.27 -2.20
C HIS A 101 11.81 13.01 -3.42
N LEU A 102 10.51 13.26 -3.33
CA LEU A 102 9.58 13.06 -4.44
C LEU A 102 9.43 14.29 -5.33
N GLY A 103 9.91 15.46 -4.90
CA GLY A 103 9.77 16.72 -5.62
C GLY A 103 8.32 17.22 -5.73
N ILE A 104 7.46 16.79 -4.80
CA ILE A 104 6.03 17.15 -4.78
C ILE A 104 5.73 17.84 -3.46
N PRO A 105 5.58 19.18 -3.44
CA PRO A 105 5.27 19.92 -2.22
C PRO A 105 3.98 19.47 -1.57
N GLY A 106 3.97 19.44 -0.23
CA GLY A 106 2.80 19.01 0.55
C GLY A 106 2.58 17.50 0.53
N THR A 107 3.56 16.69 0.12
CA THR A 107 3.47 15.24 0.24
C THR A 107 3.49 14.83 1.71
N ARG A 108 2.57 13.96 2.15
CA ARG A 108 2.47 13.51 3.54
C ARG A 108 2.34 11.99 3.64
N LEU A 109 2.68 11.44 4.80
CA LEU A 109 2.47 10.04 5.13
C LEU A 109 1.27 9.91 6.07
N LEU A 110 0.30 9.09 5.70
CA LEU A 110 -0.84 8.77 6.55
C LEU A 110 -0.75 7.33 7.04
N LYS A 111 -1.21 7.12 8.28
CA LYS A 111 -1.51 5.80 8.85
C LYS A 111 -3.02 5.59 8.88
N SER A 112 -3.49 4.40 8.53
CA SER A 112 -4.91 4.03 8.59
C SER A 112 -5.45 4.14 10.00
N VAL A 113 -6.71 4.57 10.11
CA VAL A 113 -7.44 4.65 11.38
C VAL A 113 -8.22 3.36 11.58
N ASP A 114 -8.16 2.81 12.80
CA ASP A 114 -9.07 1.75 13.23
C ASP A 114 -10.34 2.39 13.79
N ASP A 115 -11.11 2.98 12.88
CA ASP A 115 -12.41 3.61 13.13
C ASP A 115 -13.43 2.97 12.19
N ASP A 116 -14.36 2.20 12.75
CA ASP A 116 -15.32 1.40 11.98
C ASP A 116 -16.26 2.29 11.15
N GLU A 117 -16.52 3.54 11.56
CA GLU A 117 -17.37 4.47 10.80
C GLU A 117 -16.68 5.02 9.55
N LEU A 118 -15.33 5.00 9.51
CA LEU A 118 -14.52 5.59 8.46
C LEU A 118 -13.71 4.56 7.66
N THR A 119 -13.82 3.29 8.05
CA THR A 119 -13.21 2.17 7.35
C THR A 119 -13.91 1.99 6.01
N ARG A 120 -13.12 2.01 4.92
CA ARG A 120 -13.65 1.85 3.57
C ARG A 120 -14.16 0.42 3.39
N SER A 121 -15.45 0.27 3.08
CA SER A 121 -15.99 -0.95 2.48
C SER A 121 -16.14 -0.75 0.98
N LEU A 122 -15.74 -1.74 0.17
CA LEU A 122 -16.02 -1.69 -1.27
C LEU A 122 -17.53 -1.62 -1.49
N ALA A 123 -17.98 -0.78 -2.41
CA ALA A 123 -19.40 -0.62 -2.75
C ALA A 123 -20.09 -1.96 -3.11
N VAL A 124 -19.37 -2.90 -3.72
CA VAL A 124 -19.89 -4.24 -4.07
C VAL A 124 -20.18 -5.11 -2.83
N ALA A 125 -19.63 -4.76 -1.67
CA ALA A 125 -19.77 -5.50 -0.43
C ALA A 125 -20.55 -4.74 0.66
N GLN A 126 -20.93 -3.46 0.44
CA GLN A 126 -21.55 -2.62 1.47
C GLN A 126 -22.85 -3.20 2.05
N ASP A 127 -23.61 -3.95 1.26
CA ASP A 127 -24.87 -4.59 1.67
C ASP A 127 -24.75 -6.11 1.92
N SER A 128 -23.51 -6.65 1.91
CA SER A 128 -23.27 -8.07 2.17
C SER A 128 -22.76 -8.28 3.60
N ALA A 129 -23.14 -9.40 4.24
CA ALA A 129 -22.55 -9.83 5.50
C ALA A 129 -21.03 -10.12 5.39
N GLU A 130 -20.48 -10.10 4.17
CA GLU A 130 -19.07 -10.29 3.82
C GLU A 130 -18.32 -8.96 3.63
N ALA A 131 -18.92 -7.83 4.03
CA ALA A 131 -18.27 -6.52 4.02
C ALA A 131 -17.00 -6.52 4.89
N HIS A 132 -15.84 -6.66 4.26
CA HIS A 132 -14.56 -6.50 4.94
C HIS A 132 -14.09 -5.06 4.88
N GLY A 133 -13.68 -4.55 6.04
CA GLY A 133 -13.02 -3.26 6.11
C GLY A 133 -11.69 -3.27 5.37
N LEU A 134 -11.43 -2.24 4.57
CA LEU A 134 -10.16 -2.01 3.91
C LEU A 134 -9.49 -0.78 4.52
N ASP A 135 -8.19 -0.90 4.80
CA ASP A 135 -7.31 0.26 4.93
C ASP A 135 -7.07 0.88 3.53
N PHE A 136 -5.83 1.16 3.15
CA PHE A 136 -5.50 1.72 1.84
C PHE A 136 -5.33 0.63 0.76
N HIS A 137 -6.10 -0.45 0.85
CA HIS A 137 -6.08 -1.55 -0.12
C HIS A 137 -6.85 -1.20 -1.38
N TYR A 138 -6.36 -1.63 -2.56
CA TYR A 138 -7.03 -1.34 -3.84
C TYR A 138 -8.45 -1.88 -3.86
N ILE A 139 -8.56 -3.21 -3.80
CA ILE A 139 -9.84 -3.90 -3.95
C ILE A 139 -10.02 -5.06 -2.96
N ARG A 140 -8.98 -5.60 -2.32
CA ARG A 140 -9.13 -6.77 -1.44
C ARG A 140 -8.13 -6.71 -0.28
N PRO A 141 -8.49 -7.25 0.90
CA PRO A 141 -7.61 -7.28 2.08
C PRO A 141 -6.50 -8.33 1.97
N LEU A 142 -6.68 -9.33 1.11
CA LEU A 142 -5.66 -10.32 0.76
C LEU A 142 -5.59 -10.48 -0.76
N ASP A 143 -4.37 -10.67 -1.23
CA ASP A 143 -4.05 -11.09 -2.59
C ASP A 143 -3.20 -12.35 -2.56
N VAL A 144 -3.55 -13.33 -3.38
CA VAL A 144 -2.92 -14.66 -3.41
C VAL A 144 -2.40 -14.91 -4.81
N MET A 145 -1.18 -15.41 -4.91
CA MET A 145 -0.55 -15.78 -6.17
C MET A 145 0.27 -17.05 -5.98
N SER A 146 0.35 -17.92 -6.99
CA SER A 146 1.32 -19.02 -6.95
C SER A 146 2.68 -18.58 -7.51
N ARG A 147 3.76 -19.16 -6.97
CA ARG A 147 5.12 -18.98 -7.52
C ARG A 147 5.19 -19.42 -8.99
N ALA A 148 4.47 -20.48 -9.33
CA ALA A 148 4.37 -20.99 -10.70
C ALA A 148 3.73 -19.98 -11.66
N SER A 149 2.62 -19.34 -11.27
CA SER A 149 2.00 -18.24 -12.03
C SER A 149 2.96 -17.06 -12.20
N ALA A 150 3.59 -16.62 -11.11
CA ALA A 150 4.53 -15.51 -11.14
C ALA A 150 5.67 -15.80 -12.13
N HIS A 151 6.27 -16.99 -12.07
CA HIS A 151 7.32 -17.39 -13.01
C HIS A 151 6.85 -17.42 -14.46
N GLN A 152 5.64 -17.94 -14.72
CA GLN A 152 5.11 -17.97 -16.10
C GLN A 152 4.79 -16.58 -16.64
N LEU A 153 4.39 -15.64 -15.80
CA LEU A 153 4.20 -14.24 -16.20
C LEU A 153 5.56 -13.55 -16.43
N ILE A 154 6.52 -13.75 -15.54
CA ILE A 154 7.87 -13.20 -15.64
C ILE A 154 8.58 -13.70 -16.91
N SER A 155 8.42 -14.97 -17.30
CA SER A 155 9.06 -15.52 -18.50
C SER A 155 8.58 -14.90 -19.82
N ARG A 156 7.46 -14.17 -19.80
CA ARG A 156 6.93 -13.42 -20.95
C ARG A 156 7.40 -11.98 -20.99
N VAL A 157 8.03 -11.48 -19.92
CA VAL A 157 8.62 -10.14 -19.90
C VAL A 157 9.92 -10.20 -20.71
N PRO A 158 10.08 -9.38 -21.76
CA PRO A 158 11.30 -9.41 -22.56
C PRO A 158 12.52 -9.09 -21.68
N VAL A 159 13.63 -9.81 -21.92
CA VAL A 159 14.88 -9.70 -21.16
C VAL A 159 15.43 -8.27 -21.15
N ASP A 160 15.12 -7.50 -22.19
CA ASP A 160 15.60 -6.12 -22.36
C ASP A 160 14.83 -5.09 -21.51
N VAL A 161 13.74 -5.49 -20.84
CA VAL A 161 12.94 -4.60 -19.99
C VAL A 161 13.52 -4.54 -18.58
N GLY A 162 14.73 -3.99 -18.46
CA GLY A 162 15.33 -3.58 -17.19
C GLY A 162 15.73 -4.71 -16.24
N ARG A 163 15.35 -4.58 -14.96
CA ARG A 163 15.83 -5.44 -13.87
C ARG A 163 15.12 -6.80 -13.83
N SER A 164 15.83 -7.82 -13.35
CA SER A 164 15.25 -9.12 -13.01
C SER A 164 13.98 -8.95 -12.15
N MET A 165 12.89 -9.55 -12.61
CA MET A 165 11.60 -9.53 -11.93
C MET A 165 11.45 -10.76 -11.05
N ASP A 166 10.79 -10.58 -9.91
CA ASP A 166 10.41 -11.67 -9.02
C ASP A 166 8.99 -11.43 -8.48
N CYS A 167 8.50 -12.38 -7.68
CA CYS A 167 7.15 -12.38 -7.13
C CYS A 167 6.79 -11.10 -6.35
N ARG A 168 7.77 -10.37 -5.80
CA ARG A 168 7.56 -9.12 -5.04
C ARG A 168 6.96 -8.02 -5.89
N ARG A 169 7.05 -8.09 -7.22
CA ARG A 169 6.46 -7.10 -8.15
C ARG A 169 4.94 -7.16 -8.20
N PHE A 170 4.34 -8.30 -7.86
CA PHE A 170 2.89 -8.48 -7.85
C PHE A 170 2.24 -8.03 -6.54
N ARG A 171 3.04 -7.89 -5.46
CA ARG A 171 2.59 -7.43 -4.14
C ARG A 171 1.47 -8.29 -3.53
N SER A 172 1.47 -9.58 -3.86
CA SER A 172 0.57 -10.54 -3.24
C SER A 172 0.96 -10.75 -1.77
N ASN A 173 -0.05 -10.95 -0.93
CA ASN A 173 0.12 -11.20 0.49
C ASN A 173 0.62 -12.62 0.75
N ILE A 174 0.09 -13.57 0.00
CA ILE A 174 0.37 -15.00 0.15
C ILE A 174 0.91 -15.52 -1.18
N ILE A 175 2.10 -16.14 -1.13
CA ILE A 175 2.68 -16.85 -2.27
C ILE A 175 2.55 -18.35 -2.03
N LEU A 176 1.79 -19.03 -2.89
CA LEU A 176 1.63 -20.48 -2.85
C LEU A 176 2.75 -21.17 -3.63
N ASP A 177 3.13 -22.35 -3.18
CA ASP A 177 4.07 -23.24 -3.89
C ASP A 177 3.44 -24.63 -4.06
N GLY A 178 4.01 -25.46 -4.94
CA GLY A 178 3.55 -26.82 -5.17
C GLY A 178 2.28 -26.96 -6.02
N CYS A 179 1.86 -25.90 -6.73
CA CYS A 179 0.75 -25.95 -7.67
C CYS A 179 1.16 -25.54 -9.10
N PRO A 180 0.48 -26.04 -10.15
CA PRO A 180 0.68 -25.57 -11.52
C PRO A 180 0.34 -24.08 -11.68
N PRO A 181 0.88 -23.39 -12.70
CA PRO A 181 0.50 -22.02 -12.98
C PRO A 181 -1.02 -21.83 -13.13
N PHE A 182 -1.52 -20.76 -12.53
CA PHE A 182 -2.91 -20.31 -12.47
C PHE A 182 -3.88 -21.27 -11.76
N ALA A 183 -3.38 -22.32 -11.12
CA ALA A 183 -4.23 -23.23 -10.34
C ALA A 183 -4.91 -22.51 -9.17
N GLU A 184 -4.27 -21.48 -8.61
CA GLU A 184 -4.79 -20.68 -7.50
C GLU A 184 -6.10 -19.96 -7.82
N GLU A 185 -6.39 -19.67 -9.09
CA GLU A 185 -7.63 -19.01 -9.51
C GLU A 185 -8.88 -19.87 -9.23
N LYS A 186 -8.70 -21.19 -9.10
CA LYS A 186 -9.77 -22.15 -8.84
C LYS A 186 -9.94 -22.47 -7.36
N TYR A 187 -9.05 -21.97 -6.50
CA TYR A 187 -9.12 -22.24 -5.07
C TYR A 187 -10.19 -21.38 -4.42
N ALA A 188 -11.34 -21.98 -4.12
CA ALA A 188 -12.41 -21.30 -3.40
C ALA A 188 -12.06 -21.05 -1.92
N THR A 189 -11.22 -21.90 -1.34
CA THR A 189 -10.85 -21.86 0.08
C THR A 189 -9.36 -22.16 0.26
N LEU A 190 -8.71 -21.43 1.15
CA LEU A 190 -7.38 -21.73 1.67
C LEU A 190 -7.47 -21.92 3.18
N GLN A 191 -6.93 -23.03 3.67
CA GLN A 191 -6.88 -23.33 5.09
C GLN A 191 -5.42 -23.51 5.52
N PHE A 192 -4.99 -22.70 6.48
CA PHE A 192 -3.69 -22.85 7.12
C PHE A 192 -3.83 -23.79 8.31
N GLN A 193 -2.95 -24.79 8.39
CA GLN A 193 -2.86 -25.67 9.55
C GLN A 193 -1.70 -25.21 10.40
N ASP A 194 -1.88 -25.21 11.72
CA ASP A 194 -0.76 -25.06 12.64
C ASP A 194 0.18 -26.25 12.43
N ASN A 195 1.46 -25.97 12.22
CA ASN A 195 2.47 -27.03 12.16
C ASN A 195 2.62 -27.59 13.59
N PRO A 196 2.42 -28.90 13.81
CA PRO A 196 2.55 -29.51 15.13
C PRO A 196 3.98 -29.43 15.69
#